data_AF-A0A538NXN5-F1
#
_entry.id   AF-A0A538NXN5-F1
#
_cell.length_a   1.000
_cell.length_b   1.000
_cell.length_c   1.000
_cell.angle_alpha   90.00
_cell.angle_beta   90.00
_cell.angle_gamma   90.00
#
_symmetry.space_group_name_H-M   'P 1'
#
loop_
_entity.id
_entity.type
_entity.pdbx_description
1 polymer ?
#
loop_
_entity_poly.entity_id
_entity_poly.type
_entity_poly.pdbx_seq_one_letter_code
_entity_poly.pdbx_strand_id
1 'polypeptide(L)'
;GFITPNERVLAWVRGQHNGGAIPLRQFIAAPRVINDTYGLFFYDPDGGYVSAFNKDYGYEFYGWRRGVMVVRGKDGTLWSGLTGIAFDGPRKGQRLERLPSMVTDWSYWLMLHPESTAYNLFDGKKYRLAELPTELSAEAKESMGAINPRLDASANVLGVEIGDRTKAYPLDAAGERACFMDDITDQSIAVFWYKPTRSAIAYHTTVNDRKLRFCADDVSPETAPFKDQETGTRWTLAGRAVDGPLKGQELQWVRSIQCRWYAWAAEYPATEVYTQPLK
;
A
#
# COMPACT_ATOMS: atom_id res chain seq x y z
N GLY A 1 14.51 20.10 6.97
CA GLY A 1 14.97 19.21 5.89
C GLY A 1 14.26 19.56 4.59
N PHE A 2 14.74 19.08 3.45
CA PHE A 2 14.15 19.35 2.12
C PHE A 2 12.76 18.73 1.91
N ILE A 3 12.41 17.71 2.72
CA ILE A 3 11.12 17.05 2.72
C ILE A 3 10.30 17.60 3.88
N THR A 4 9.09 18.07 3.61
CA THR A 4 8.18 18.57 4.65
C THR A 4 7.66 17.42 5.52
N PRO A 5 7.37 17.62 6.82
CA PRO A 5 6.86 16.57 7.71
C PRO A 5 5.66 15.80 7.15
N ASN A 6 4.71 16.50 6.52
CA ASN A 6 3.46 15.93 5.98
C ASN A 6 3.58 15.48 4.52
N GLU A 7 4.80 15.33 3.98
CA GLU A 7 5.00 14.81 2.64
C GLU A 7 4.52 13.36 2.57
N ARG A 8 3.71 13.02 1.56
CA ARG A 8 3.34 11.63 1.32
C ARG A 8 4.55 10.87 0.82
N VAL A 9 4.81 9.72 1.43
CA VAL A 9 5.90 8.83 1.05
C VAL A 9 5.35 7.43 0.85
N LEU A 10 5.85 6.74 -0.17
CA LEU A 10 5.76 5.29 -0.23
C LEU A 10 6.86 4.76 0.68
N ALA A 11 6.48 4.11 1.78
CA ALA A 11 7.39 3.40 2.65
C ALA A 11 7.33 1.90 2.34
N TRP A 12 8.48 1.24 2.24
CA TRP A 12 8.56 -0.20 2.13
C TRP A 12 9.32 -0.80 3.31
N VAL A 13 8.82 -1.93 3.79
CA VAL A 13 9.33 -2.65 4.95
C VAL A 13 10.25 -3.76 4.44
N ARG A 14 11.49 -3.84 4.95
CA ARG A 14 12.46 -4.89 4.60
C ARG A 14 13.01 -5.60 5.84
N GLY A 15 12.21 -6.44 6.49
CA GLY A 15 12.66 -7.30 7.60
C GLY A 15 13.66 -6.62 8.55
N GLN A 16 14.88 -7.17 8.65
CA GLN A 16 15.97 -6.67 9.52
C GLN A 16 16.65 -5.36 9.08
N HIS A 17 16.37 -4.82 7.89
CA HIS A 17 16.88 -3.52 7.47
C HIS A 17 15.84 -2.43 7.77
N ASN A 18 16.29 -1.20 8.04
CA ASN A 18 15.48 -0.06 8.50
C ASN A 18 14.43 0.49 7.51
N GLY A 19 13.94 -0.35 6.60
CA GLY A 19 13.02 0.01 5.53
C GLY A 19 13.58 1.10 4.62
N GLY A 20 12.74 1.65 3.77
CA GLY A 20 13.06 2.86 3.04
C GLY A 20 11.78 3.59 2.68
N ALA A 21 11.92 4.85 2.29
CA ALA A 21 10.77 5.64 1.86
C ALA A 21 11.13 6.57 0.70
N ILE A 22 10.19 6.71 -0.24
CA ILE A 22 10.28 7.59 -1.40
C ILE A 22 9.19 8.65 -1.28
N PRO A 23 9.56 9.92 -1.05
CA PRO A 23 8.67 11.06 -1.20
C PRO A 23 8.02 11.13 -2.58
N LEU A 24 6.69 11.25 -2.60
CA LEU A 24 5.94 11.15 -3.85
C LEU A 24 6.28 12.33 -4.78
N ARG A 25 6.11 13.57 -4.32
CA ARG A 25 6.25 14.78 -5.15
C ARG A 25 7.66 14.97 -5.71
N GLN A 26 8.67 14.57 -4.96
CA GLN A 26 10.07 14.78 -5.30
C GLN A 26 10.58 13.72 -6.28
N PHE A 27 10.04 12.49 -6.25
CA PHE A 27 10.68 11.38 -6.97
C PHE A 27 9.76 10.68 -7.97
N ILE A 28 8.52 10.35 -7.59
CA ILE A 28 7.68 9.44 -8.39
C ILE A 28 6.48 10.14 -9.04
N ALA A 29 6.06 11.30 -8.53
CA ALA A 29 4.92 12.05 -9.04
C ALA A 29 5.09 12.46 -10.51
N ALA A 30 6.26 12.98 -10.89
CA ALA A 30 6.56 13.34 -12.27
C ALA A 30 6.75 12.13 -13.20
N PRO A 31 7.66 11.16 -12.92
CA PRO A 31 7.93 10.09 -13.87
C PRO A 31 6.87 8.99 -13.90
N ARG A 32 6.02 8.87 -12.85
CA ARG A 32 5.07 7.77 -12.58
C ARG A 32 5.70 6.37 -12.45
N VAL A 33 6.82 6.11 -13.09
CA VAL A 33 7.57 4.85 -13.04
C VAL A 33 9.02 5.13 -12.63
N ILE A 34 9.47 4.48 -11.56
CA ILE A 34 10.88 4.49 -11.14
C ILE A 34 11.43 3.07 -11.30
N ASN A 35 12.51 2.95 -12.08
CA ASN A 35 13.31 1.74 -12.22
C ASN A 35 14.59 1.92 -11.38
N ASP A 36 14.62 1.40 -10.16
CA ASP A 36 15.73 1.63 -9.24
C ASP A 36 16.35 0.32 -8.71
N THR A 37 17.60 0.41 -8.25
CA THR A 37 18.29 -0.67 -7.52
C THR A 37 17.56 -1.18 -6.28
N TYR A 38 16.74 -0.34 -5.62
CA TYR A 38 15.93 -0.71 -4.47
C TYR A 38 14.58 -1.33 -4.84
N GLY A 39 14.08 -1.12 -6.05
CA GLY A 39 12.78 -1.62 -6.44
C GLY A 39 12.26 -0.99 -7.71
N LEU A 40 11.16 -1.57 -8.19
CA LEU A 40 10.36 -1.06 -9.28
C LEU A 40 9.09 -0.44 -8.71
N PHE A 41 8.87 0.85 -8.95
CA PHE A 41 7.77 1.59 -8.33
C PHE A 41 6.86 2.23 -9.37
N PHE A 42 5.55 2.03 -9.22
CA PHE A 42 4.53 2.60 -10.09
C PHE A 42 3.59 3.49 -9.27
N TYR A 43 3.42 4.73 -9.70
CA TYR A 43 2.51 5.67 -9.09
C TYR A 43 1.37 6.01 -10.05
N ASP A 44 0.17 5.63 -9.63
CA ASP A 44 -1.07 6.03 -10.28
C ASP A 44 -1.80 7.03 -9.36
N PRO A 45 -1.62 8.35 -9.56
CA PRO A 45 -2.37 9.38 -8.83
C PRO A 45 -3.87 9.25 -9.03
N ASP A 46 -4.30 8.82 -10.23
CA ASP A 46 -5.69 8.67 -10.58
C ASP A 46 -6.29 7.53 -9.75
N GLY A 47 -5.63 6.36 -9.80
CA GLY A 47 -5.99 5.17 -9.02
C GLY A 47 -5.73 5.30 -7.52
N GLY A 48 -5.07 6.38 -7.09
CA GLY A 48 -4.77 6.68 -5.70
C GLY A 48 -3.80 5.70 -5.05
N TYR A 49 -2.89 5.11 -5.82
CA TYR A 49 -1.99 4.06 -5.31
C TYR A 49 -0.54 4.27 -5.74
N VAL A 50 0.36 3.70 -4.93
CA VAL A 50 1.74 3.46 -5.31
C VAL A 50 2.03 1.98 -5.11
N SER A 51 2.42 1.29 -6.17
CA SER A 51 2.85 -0.11 -6.12
C SER A 51 4.38 -0.18 -6.03
N ALA A 52 4.89 -1.03 -5.15
CA ALA A 52 6.31 -1.38 -5.06
C ALA A 52 6.54 -2.85 -5.40
N PHE A 53 7.52 -3.14 -6.24
CA PHE A 53 7.90 -4.49 -6.64
C PHE A 53 9.41 -4.70 -6.49
N ASN A 54 9.84 -5.96 -6.48
CA ASN A 54 11.24 -6.32 -6.56
C ASN A 54 11.91 -5.65 -7.77
N LYS A 55 13.20 -5.33 -7.62
CA LYS A 55 13.96 -4.59 -8.63
C LYS A 55 13.89 -5.30 -9.99
N ASP A 56 13.54 -4.54 -11.01
CA ASP A 56 13.62 -4.89 -12.42
C ASP A 56 13.73 -3.58 -13.21
N TYR A 57 14.05 -3.66 -14.51
CA TYR A 57 14.43 -2.50 -15.30
C TYR A 57 13.77 -2.49 -16.68
N GLY A 58 13.62 -1.27 -17.21
CA GLY A 58 13.10 -1.02 -18.56
C GLY A 58 11.57 -0.95 -18.61
N TYR A 59 10.94 -0.52 -17.52
CA TYR A 59 9.52 -0.25 -17.45
C TYR A 59 9.25 1.24 -17.66
N GLU A 60 8.18 1.56 -18.36
CA GLU A 60 7.75 2.93 -18.60
C GLU A 60 6.22 3.04 -18.56
N PHE A 61 5.73 4.24 -18.23
CA PHE A 61 4.31 4.54 -18.30
C PHE A 61 3.80 4.39 -19.74
N TYR A 62 2.71 3.65 -19.93
CA TYR A 62 2.15 3.36 -21.25
C TYR A 62 0.78 4.03 -21.48
N GLY A 63 -0.06 4.12 -20.45
CA GLY A 63 -1.40 4.68 -20.57
C GLY A 63 -2.34 4.15 -19.49
N TRP A 64 -3.63 4.06 -19.80
CA TRP A 64 -4.64 3.53 -18.90
C TRP A 64 -5.48 2.45 -19.55
N ARG A 65 -6.00 1.54 -18.72
CA ARG A 65 -6.95 0.49 -19.11
C ARG A 65 -7.95 0.32 -17.98
N ARG A 66 -9.23 0.60 -18.23
CA ARG A 66 -10.29 0.53 -17.20
C ARG A 66 -9.97 1.42 -15.99
N GLY A 67 -9.40 2.60 -16.26
CA GLY A 67 -8.99 3.57 -15.26
C GLY A 67 -7.68 3.25 -14.55
N VAL A 68 -7.08 2.07 -14.77
CA VAL A 68 -5.86 1.64 -14.09
C VAL A 68 -4.64 1.91 -14.97
N MET A 69 -3.60 2.50 -14.40
CA MET A 69 -2.32 2.72 -15.06
C MET A 69 -1.76 1.42 -15.67
N VAL A 70 -1.33 1.51 -16.92
CA VAL A 70 -0.63 0.47 -17.66
C VAL A 70 0.85 0.83 -17.76
N VAL A 71 1.70 -0.17 -17.56
CA VAL A 71 3.15 -0.05 -17.68
C VAL A 71 3.62 -0.99 -18.78
N ARG A 72 4.50 -0.50 -19.66
CA ARG A 72 5.16 -1.32 -20.68
C ARG A 72 6.55 -1.72 -20.20
N GLY A 73 6.86 -3.02 -20.25
CA GLY A 73 8.20 -3.55 -20.00
C GLY A 73 9.08 -3.52 -21.25
N LYS A 74 10.39 -3.76 -21.06
CA LYS A 74 11.42 -3.70 -22.12
C LYS A 74 11.18 -4.63 -23.32
N ASP A 75 10.44 -5.71 -23.12
CA ASP A 75 10.08 -6.69 -24.15
C ASP A 75 8.73 -6.40 -24.81
N GLY A 76 8.12 -5.25 -24.51
CA GLY A 76 6.81 -4.85 -24.99
C GLY A 76 5.63 -5.41 -24.20
N THR A 77 5.86 -6.24 -23.17
CA THR A 77 4.79 -6.76 -22.30
C THR A 77 4.07 -5.60 -21.61
N LEU A 78 2.74 -5.64 -21.59
CA LEU A 78 1.90 -4.69 -20.86
C LEU A 78 1.45 -5.27 -19.52
N TRP A 79 1.65 -4.49 -18.46
CA TRP A 79 1.42 -4.84 -17.07
C TRP A 79 0.38 -3.90 -16.46
N SER A 80 -0.51 -4.44 -15.62
CA SER A 80 -1.31 -3.60 -14.73
C SER A 80 -0.41 -2.98 -13.67
N GLY A 81 -0.38 -1.65 -13.58
CA GLY A 81 0.38 -0.92 -12.58
C GLY A 81 -0.12 -1.18 -11.15
N LEU A 82 -1.39 -1.54 -11.01
CA LEU A 82 -1.99 -1.89 -9.72
C LEU A 82 -1.56 -3.30 -9.31
N THR A 83 -1.82 -4.32 -10.11
CA THR A 83 -1.64 -5.73 -9.68
C THR A 83 -0.22 -6.26 -9.89
N GLY A 84 0.52 -5.68 -10.84
CA GLY A 84 1.77 -6.22 -11.36
C GLY A 84 1.59 -7.46 -12.23
N ILE A 85 0.37 -7.75 -12.71
CA ILE A 85 0.09 -8.88 -13.61
C ILE A 85 0.22 -8.43 -15.06
N ALA A 86 0.99 -9.19 -15.84
CA ALA A 86 1.09 -9.02 -17.29
C ALA A 86 -0.20 -9.51 -17.96
N PHE A 87 -0.83 -8.65 -18.76
CA PHE A 87 -2.09 -8.98 -19.43
C PHE A 87 -1.94 -9.11 -20.94
N ASP A 88 -0.85 -8.59 -21.51
CA ASP A 88 -0.56 -8.66 -22.94
C ASP A 88 0.95 -8.73 -23.21
N GLY A 89 1.33 -9.33 -24.32
CA GLY A 89 2.72 -9.52 -24.73
C GLY A 89 3.40 -10.80 -24.21
N PRO A 90 4.73 -10.94 -24.42
CA PRO A 90 5.48 -12.18 -24.22
C PRO A 90 5.38 -12.81 -22.82
N ARG A 91 5.16 -11.99 -21.78
CA ARG A 91 5.11 -12.45 -20.38
C ARG A 91 3.68 -12.50 -19.82
N LYS A 92 2.65 -12.48 -20.68
CA LYS A 92 1.23 -12.55 -20.27
C LYS A 92 0.98 -13.67 -19.26
N GLY A 93 0.25 -13.34 -18.18
CA GLY A 93 -0.03 -14.23 -17.06
C GLY A 93 1.04 -14.25 -15.96
N GLN A 94 2.25 -13.74 -16.22
CA GLN A 94 3.27 -13.58 -15.19
C GLN A 94 2.92 -12.41 -14.26
N ARG A 95 3.54 -12.43 -13.08
CA ARG A 95 3.30 -11.44 -12.03
C ARG A 95 4.62 -10.92 -11.44
N LEU A 96 4.71 -9.60 -11.28
CA LEU A 96 5.77 -8.95 -10.54
C LEU A 96 5.63 -9.23 -9.04
N GLU A 97 6.75 -9.49 -8.38
CA GLU A 97 6.79 -9.77 -6.95
C GLU A 97 6.67 -8.48 -6.14
N ARG A 98 5.56 -8.31 -5.41
CA ARG A 98 5.26 -7.09 -4.63
C ARG A 98 6.12 -7.01 -3.37
N LEU A 99 6.63 -5.83 -3.07
CA LEU A 99 7.29 -5.50 -1.80
C LEU A 99 6.27 -5.10 -0.72
N PRO A 100 6.45 -5.53 0.54
CA PRO A 100 5.69 -5.02 1.68
C PRO A 100 5.82 -3.50 1.76
N SER A 101 4.72 -2.79 1.57
CA SER A 101 4.75 -1.33 1.46
C SER A 101 3.41 -0.68 1.80
N MET A 102 3.48 0.58 2.20
CA MET A 102 2.33 1.42 2.51
C MET A 102 2.65 2.89 2.20
N VAL A 103 1.64 3.67 1.87
CA VAL A 103 1.78 5.12 1.77
C VAL A 103 1.47 5.75 3.12
N THR A 104 2.38 6.57 3.64
CA THR A 104 2.28 7.29 4.92
C THR A 104 2.83 8.70 4.80
N ASP A 105 2.91 9.45 5.89
CA ASP A 105 3.61 10.73 5.99
C ASP A 105 5.08 10.53 6.37
N TRP A 106 5.95 11.40 5.86
CA TRP A 106 7.40 11.34 6.09
C TRP A 106 7.77 11.41 7.58
N SER A 107 7.16 12.33 8.33
CA SER A 107 7.42 12.47 9.77
C SER A 107 7.07 11.21 10.53
N TYR A 108 5.90 10.63 10.24
CA TYR A 108 5.45 9.39 10.86
C TYR A 108 6.39 8.23 10.55
N TRP A 109 6.84 8.11 9.30
CA TRP A 109 7.82 7.09 8.92
C TRP A 109 9.13 7.23 9.70
N LEU A 110 9.67 8.45 9.81
CA LEU A 110 10.89 8.72 10.57
C LEU A 110 10.75 8.47 12.08
N MET A 111 9.56 8.64 12.66
CA MET A 111 9.32 8.27 14.06
C MET A 111 9.50 6.77 14.31
N LEU A 112 9.15 5.95 13.32
CA LEU A 112 9.25 4.48 13.40
C LEU A 112 10.62 3.97 12.94
N HIS A 113 11.27 4.70 12.03
CA HIS A 113 12.53 4.33 11.40
C HIS A 113 13.46 5.55 11.38
N PRO A 114 14.07 5.95 12.51
CA PRO A 114 14.90 7.15 12.58
C PRO A 114 16.17 7.06 11.71
N GLU A 115 16.63 5.85 11.40
CA GLU A 115 17.74 5.60 10.49
C GLU A 115 17.32 5.46 9.01
N SER A 116 16.01 5.49 8.72
CA SER A 116 15.54 5.51 7.33
C SER A 116 16.11 6.75 6.64
N THR A 117 16.93 6.50 5.64
CA THR A 117 17.50 7.56 4.80
C THR A 117 16.75 7.58 3.48
N ALA A 118 16.31 8.78 3.05
CA ALA A 118 15.92 9.03 1.67
C ALA A 118 17.19 9.09 0.80
N TYR A 119 17.96 8.00 0.75
CA TYR A 119 19.28 7.97 0.12
C TYR A 119 19.18 7.65 -1.38
N ASN A 120 20.06 8.27 -2.18
CA ASN A 120 20.34 8.01 -3.61
C ASN A 120 19.32 8.41 -4.70
N LEU A 121 18.11 8.90 -4.39
CA LEU A 121 17.25 9.42 -5.46
C LEU A 121 17.42 10.91 -5.74
N PHE A 122 18.11 11.69 -4.91
CA PHE A 122 18.18 13.15 -5.02
C PHE A 122 19.60 13.66 -5.23
N ASP A 123 19.91 14.17 -6.43
CA ASP A 123 21.16 14.91 -6.70
C ASP A 123 20.99 16.44 -6.62
N GLY A 124 19.82 16.92 -6.18
CA GLY A 124 19.49 18.34 -6.04
C GLY A 124 19.35 19.12 -7.34
N LYS A 125 19.67 18.53 -8.51
CA LYS A 125 19.67 19.22 -9.81
C LYS A 125 18.64 18.65 -10.80
N LYS A 126 18.27 17.38 -10.68
CA LYS A 126 17.41 16.69 -11.68
C LYS A 126 15.92 16.61 -11.34
N TYR A 127 15.54 16.65 -10.07
CA TYR A 127 14.17 16.34 -9.67
C TYR A 127 13.39 17.61 -9.31
N ARG A 128 12.50 18.02 -10.21
CA ARG A 128 11.53 19.09 -9.96
C ARG A 128 10.42 18.55 -9.08
N LEU A 129 10.00 19.33 -8.10
CA LEU A 129 8.81 19.03 -7.31
C LEU A 129 7.60 19.00 -8.25
N ALA A 130 6.92 17.86 -8.31
CA ALA A 130 5.64 17.74 -9.00
C ALA A 130 4.50 17.79 -7.99
N GLU A 131 3.43 18.52 -8.32
CA GLU A 131 2.21 18.52 -7.52
C GLU A 131 1.51 17.17 -7.62
N LEU A 132 0.85 16.76 -6.53
CA LEU A 132 0.00 15.56 -6.56
C LEU A 132 -1.34 15.95 -7.18
N PRO A 133 -1.80 15.27 -8.25
CA PRO A 133 -3.10 15.55 -8.84
C PRO A 133 -4.22 15.41 -7.81
N THR A 134 -5.15 16.37 -7.80
CA THR A 134 -6.35 16.35 -6.95
C THR A 134 -7.58 15.84 -7.67
N GLU A 135 -7.50 15.70 -8.99
CA GLU A 135 -8.57 15.23 -9.85
C GLU A 135 -8.07 14.12 -10.79
N LEU A 136 -9.00 13.28 -11.23
CA LEU A 136 -8.73 12.27 -12.25
C LEU A 136 -8.40 12.95 -13.59
N SER A 137 -7.37 12.47 -14.26
CA SER A 137 -7.01 12.84 -15.63
C SER A 137 -8.12 12.49 -16.62
N ALA A 138 -8.17 13.20 -17.75
CA ALA A 138 -9.17 12.98 -18.78
C ALA A 138 -9.04 11.57 -19.37
N GLU A 139 -7.80 11.13 -19.58
CA GLU A 139 -7.44 9.83 -20.13
C GLU A 139 -7.83 8.69 -19.18
N ALA A 140 -7.58 8.83 -17.88
CA ALA A 140 -8.04 7.86 -16.90
C ALA A 140 -9.57 7.78 -16.92
N LYS A 141 -10.27 8.92 -16.85
CA LYS A 141 -11.75 9.00 -16.89
C LYS A 141 -12.33 8.33 -18.13
N GLU A 142 -11.80 8.64 -19.30
CA GLU A 142 -12.25 8.07 -20.58
C GLU A 142 -12.07 6.55 -20.61
N SER A 143 -10.99 6.04 -20.02
CA SER A 143 -10.69 4.61 -20.01
C SER A 143 -11.50 3.78 -19.01
N MET A 144 -12.16 4.37 -17.99
CA MET A 144 -12.76 3.66 -16.84
C MET A 144 -13.85 2.64 -17.25
N GLY A 145 -14.68 2.99 -18.24
CA GLY A 145 -15.85 2.18 -18.58
C GLY A 145 -16.84 2.07 -17.41
N ALA A 146 -17.51 0.92 -17.29
CA ALA A 146 -18.50 0.68 -16.24
C ALA A 146 -17.84 0.43 -14.87
N ILE A 147 -18.25 1.21 -13.87
CA ILE A 147 -17.76 1.13 -12.49
C ILE A 147 -18.62 0.15 -11.68
N ASN A 148 -17.98 -0.66 -10.83
CA ASN A 148 -18.69 -1.57 -9.93
C ASN A 148 -19.45 -0.77 -8.85
N PRO A 149 -20.79 -0.85 -8.76
CA PRO A 149 -21.58 0.07 -7.94
C PRO A 149 -21.61 -0.29 -6.45
N ARG A 150 -20.89 -1.33 -6.01
CA ARG A 150 -20.90 -1.78 -4.60
C ARG A 150 -20.34 -0.73 -3.62
N LEU A 151 -19.49 0.18 -4.10
CA LEU A 151 -18.96 1.33 -3.37
C LEU A 151 -18.87 2.53 -4.30
N ASP A 152 -18.74 3.74 -3.74
CA ASP A 152 -18.41 4.93 -4.52
C ASP A 152 -17.11 4.71 -5.30
N ALA A 153 -17.05 5.15 -6.55
CA ALA A 153 -15.89 4.97 -7.43
C ALA A 153 -14.59 5.45 -6.76
N SER A 154 -14.65 6.60 -6.09
CA SER A 154 -13.54 7.25 -5.44
C SER A 154 -13.29 6.79 -4.00
N ALA A 155 -14.07 5.84 -3.48
CA ALA A 155 -13.87 5.33 -2.13
C ALA A 155 -12.45 4.79 -1.94
N ASN A 156 -11.79 5.15 -0.83
CA ASN A 156 -10.49 4.58 -0.47
C ASN A 156 -10.70 3.18 0.10
N VAL A 157 -10.01 2.20 -0.49
CA VAL A 157 -10.02 0.83 -0.01
C VAL A 157 -8.59 0.35 0.21
N LEU A 158 -8.39 -0.53 1.19
CA LEU A 158 -7.26 -1.44 1.18
C LEU A 158 -7.71 -2.71 0.45
N GLY A 159 -7.13 -2.97 -0.72
CA GLY A 159 -7.26 -4.24 -1.39
C GLY A 159 -6.29 -5.25 -0.80
N VAL A 160 -6.78 -6.44 -0.47
CA VAL A 160 -6.01 -7.55 0.12
C VAL A 160 -6.11 -8.78 -0.77
N GLU A 161 -5.00 -9.47 -0.95
CA GLU A 161 -4.88 -10.68 -1.76
C GLU A 161 -4.31 -11.83 -0.92
N ILE A 162 -5.04 -12.93 -0.81
CA ILE A 162 -4.65 -14.15 -0.09
C ILE A 162 -4.96 -15.36 -0.96
N GLY A 163 -3.91 -16.07 -1.39
CA GLY A 163 -4.07 -17.14 -2.38
C GLY A 163 -4.72 -16.61 -3.65
N ASP A 164 -5.87 -17.18 -4.01
CA ASP A 164 -6.73 -16.78 -5.13
C ASP A 164 -7.87 -15.81 -4.72
N ARG A 165 -8.02 -15.52 -3.43
CA ARG A 165 -9.06 -14.65 -2.89
C ARG A 165 -8.60 -13.21 -2.81
N THR A 166 -9.54 -12.31 -3.12
CA THR A 166 -9.32 -10.87 -3.04
C THR A 166 -10.45 -10.21 -2.27
N LYS A 167 -10.10 -9.33 -1.32
CA LYS A 167 -11.07 -8.63 -0.49
C LYS A 167 -10.70 -7.16 -0.37
N ALA A 168 -11.70 -6.27 -0.48
CA ALA A 168 -11.55 -4.84 -0.31
C ALA A 168 -12.07 -4.41 1.07
N TYR A 169 -11.30 -3.61 1.78
CA TYR A 169 -11.66 -3.01 3.07
C TYR A 169 -11.90 -1.52 2.88
N PRO A 170 -13.15 -1.03 2.95
CA PRO A 170 -13.46 0.40 2.88
C PRO A 170 -12.84 1.15 4.06
N LEU A 171 -12.11 2.24 3.78
CA LEU A 171 -11.37 3.00 4.79
C LEU A 171 -12.06 4.32 5.18
N ASP A 172 -12.87 4.89 4.28
CA ASP A 172 -13.41 6.25 4.47
C ASP A 172 -14.34 6.40 5.67
N ALA A 173 -15.11 5.35 5.99
CA ALA A 173 -16.03 5.32 7.12
C ALA A 173 -15.35 4.89 8.45
N ALA A 174 -14.07 4.51 8.41
CA ALA A 174 -13.36 4.07 9.60
C ALA A 174 -13.08 5.24 10.56
N GLY A 175 -13.01 4.92 11.86
CA GLY A 175 -12.57 5.86 12.89
C GLY A 175 -11.13 6.33 12.68
N GLU A 176 -10.62 7.15 13.61
CA GLU A 176 -9.23 7.64 13.55
C GLU A 176 -8.23 6.48 13.49
N ARG A 177 -8.51 5.42 14.25
CA ARG A 177 -7.75 4.17 14.27
C ARG A 177 -8.74 3.03 14.10
N ALA A 178 -8.45 2.10 13.20
CA ALA A 178 -9.30 0.93 13.03
C ALA A 178 -8.46 -0.33 12.81
N CYS A 179 -8.95 -1.43 13.38
CA CYS A 179 -8.42 -2.75 13.17
C CYS A 179 -9.54 -3.66 12.68
N PHE A 180 -9.49 -4.07 11.42
CA PHE A 180 -10.43 -5.02 10.86
C PHE A 180 -9.85 -6.42 10.99
N MET A 181 -10.36 -7.18 11.95
CA MET A 181 -10.05 -8.60 12.09
C MET A 181 -10.90 -9.38 11.09
N ASP A 182 -10.27 -10.28 10.35
CA ASP A 182 -10.96 -11.07 9.33
C ASP A 182 -10.32 -12.44 9.18
N ASP A 183 -11.14 -13.41 8.81
CA ASP A 183 -10.71 -14.76 8.48
C ASP A 183 -11.07 -15.00 7.01
N ILE A 184 -10.05 -14.96 6.14
CA ILE A 184 -10.21 -15.27 4.72
C ILE A 184 -9.76 -16.71 4.55
N THR A 185 -10.71 -17.61 4.30
CA THR A 185 -10.47 -19.06 4.27
C THR A 185 -9.91 -19.57 5.60
N ASP A 186 -8.69 -20.10 5.63
CA ASP A 186 -7.98 -20.57 6.82
C ASP A 186 -6.92 -19.58 7.34
N GLN A 187 -6.83 -18.39 6.73
CA GLN A 187 -5.84 -17.38 7.07
C GLN A 187 -6.47 -16.20 7.81
N SER A 188 -6.09 -16.06 9.08
CA SER A 188 -6.47 -14.95 9.94
C SER A 188 -5.60 -13.74 9.69
N ILE A 189 -6.25 -12.60 9.41
CA ILE A 189 -5.59 -11.34 9.13
C ILE A 189 -6.14 -10.19 9.98
N ALA A 190 -5.30 -9.17 10.14
CA ALA A 190 -5.68 -7.88 10.67
C ALA A 190 -5.32 -6.80 9.66
N VAL A 191 -6.31 -5.98 9.30
CA VAL A 191 -6.09 -4.75 8.55
C VAL A 191 -5.98 -3.60 9.53
N PHE A 192 -4.81 -2.96 9.55
CA PHE A 192 -4.54 -1.76 10.33
C PHE A 192 -4.86 -0.53 9.51
N TRP A 193 -5.57 0.42 10.08
CA TRP A 193 -5.85 1.74 9.52
C TRP A 193 -5.53 2.84 10.53
N TYR A 194 -4.75 3.83 10.08
CA TYR A 194 -4.42 5.03 10.83
C TYR A 194 -4.74 6.28 10.01
N LYS A 195 -5.86 6.93 10.34
CA LYS A 195 -6.42 8.09 9.64
C LYS A 195 -5.49 9.31 9.63
N PRO A 196 -4.76 9.66 10.72
CA PRO A 196 -3.90 10.85 10.73
C PRO A 196 -2.88 10.88 9.58
N THR A 197 -2.33 9.73 9.20
CA THR A 197 -1.40 9.61 8.06
C THR A 197 -2.03 8.98 6.82
N ARG A 198 -3.33 8.65 6.88
CA ARG A 198 -4.11 7.96 5.84
C ARG A 198 -3.38 6.71 5.35
N SER A 199 -3.06 5.84 6.30
CA SER A 199 -2.22 4.67 6.06
C SER A 199 -2.95 3.40 6.49
N ALA A 200 -3.01 2.42 5.58
CA ALA A 200 -3.49 1.09 5.83
C ALA A 200 -2.55 0.01 5.29
N ILE A 201 -2.53 -1.12 5.99
CA ILE A 201 -1.72 -2.29 5.69
C ILE A 201 -2.32 -3.54 6.35
N ALA A 202 -2.12 -4.71 5.76
CA ALA A 202 -2.63 -5.98 6.27
C ALA A 202 -1.51 -6.90 6.74
N TYR A 203 -1.77 -7.66 7.80
CA TYR A 203 -0.85 -8.64 8.37
C TYR A 203 -1.55 -9.95 8.73
N HIS A 204 -0.80 -11.04 8.69
CA HIS A 204 -1.19 -12.28 9.36
C HIS A 204 -1.19 -12.06 10.87
N THR A 205 -2.15 -12.66 11.56
CA THR A 205 -2.31 -12.47 13.00
C THR A 205 -1.55 -13.49 13.85
N THR A 206 -0.85 -14.43 13.21
CA THR A 206 -0.13 -15.50 13.91
C THR A 206 1.33 -15.11 14.12
N VAL A 207 1.77 -15.11 15.38
CA VAL A 207 3.16 -14.87 15.78
C VAL A 207 3.59 -16.02 16.68
N ASN A 208 4.69 -16.70 16.33
CA ASN A 208 5.19 -17.88 17.08
C ASN A 208 4.07 -18.90 17.36
N ASP A 209 3.33 -19.29 16.32
CA ASP A 209 2.20 -20.22 16.36
C ASP A 209 1.00 -19.79 17.24
N ARG A 210 0.99 -18.56 17.75
CA ARG A 210 -0.13 -17.99 18.50
C ARG A 210 -0.93 -17.01 17.64
N LYS A 211 -2.22 -17.28 17.46
CA LYS A 211 -3.18 -16.32 16.88
C LYS A 211 -3.41 -15.16 17.86
N LEU A 212 -3.22 -13.94 17.38
CA LEU A 212 -3.44 -12.69 18.13
C LEU A 212 -4.72 -12.01 17.65
N ARG A 213 -5.43 -11.33 18.56
CA ARG A 213 -6.54 -10.43 18.24
C ARG A 213 -6.08 -9.01 18.48
N PHE A 214 -6.09 -8.22 17.42
CA PHE A 214 -5.69 -6.83 17.47
C PHE A 214 -6.88 -5.90 17.69
N CYS A 215 -6.61 -4.82 18.42
CA CYS A 215 -7.52 -3.69 18.57
C CYS A 215 -6.74 -2.38 18.46
N ALA A 216 -7.45 -1.30 18.17
CA ALA A 216 -6.97 0.05 18.38
C ALA A 216 -7.71 0.65 19.59
N ASP A 217 -7.01 1.46 20.37
CA ASP A 217 -7.58 2.23 21.48
C ASP A 217 -7.02 3.67 21.49
N ASP A 218 -7.64 4.54 22.27
CA ASP A 218 -7.26 5.95 22.37
C ASP A 218 -6.05 6.18 23.30
N VAL A 219 -5.63 5.16 24.05
CA VAL A 219 -4.54 5.25 25.04
C VAL A 219 -3.19 4.88 24.43
N SER A 220 -3.20 4.10 23.36
CA SER A 220 -1.99 3.69 22.66
C SER A 220 -1.31 4.90 22.00
N PRO A 221 0.03 4.98 22.07
CA PRO A 221 0.74 6.10 21.47
C PRO A 221 0.58 6.08 19.95
N GLU A 222 0.69 7.24 19.31
CA GLU A 222 0.65 7.35 17.84
C GLU A 222 1.72 6.49 17.14
N THR A 223 2.86 6.26 17.78
CA THR A 223 3.94 5.40 17.27
C THR A 223 3.58 3.91 17.29
N ALA A 224 2.62 3.49 18.12
CA ALA A 224 2.18 2.12 18.22
C ALA A 224 0.66 2.05 18.49
N PRO A 225 -0.17 2.43 17.49
CA PRO A 225 -1.59 2.65 17.69
C PRO A 225 -2.42 1.37 17.84
N PHE A 226 -1.79 0.20 17.67
CA PHE A 226 -2.45 -1.10 17.77
C PHE A 226 -1.92 -1.90 18.94
N LYS A 227 -2.78 -2.75 19.50
CA LYS A 227 -2.47 -3.61 20.64
C LYS A 227 -3.08 -4.99 20.44
N ASP A 228 -2.37 -6.05 20.79
CA ASP A 228 -2.98 -7.39 20.88
C ASP A 228 -3.62 -7.64 22.25
N GLN A 229 -4.73 -8.36 22.27
CA GLN A 229 -5.48 -8.65 23.49
C GLN A 229 -4.84 -9.75 24.34
N GLU A 230 -4.04 -10.62 23.71
CA GLU A 230 -3.46 -11.82 24.28
C GLU A 230 -2.30 -11.56 25.24
N THR A 231 -1.51 -10.53 24.97
CA THR A 231 -0.30 -10.17 25.71
C THR A 231 -0.27 -8.69 26.09
N GLY A 232 -1.13 -7.88 25.48
CA GLY A 232 -1.12 -6.44 25.63
C GLY A 232 0.06 -5.77 24.93
N THR A 233 0.76 -6.46 24.03
CA THR A 233 1.88 -5.87 23.28
C THR A 233 1.33 -4.81 22.32
N ARG A 234 2.05 -3.69 22.21
CA ARG A 234 1.76 -2.61 21.28
C ARG A 234 2.60 -2.74 20.01
N TRP A 235 1.95 -2.45 18.90
CA TRP A 235 2.45 -2.69 17.55
C TRP A 235 2.42 -1.39 16.76
N THR A 236 3.53 -1.12 16.07
CA THR A 236 3.59 -0.02 15.09
C THR A 236 2.72 -0.35 13.89
N LEU A 237 2.40 0.67 13.09
CA LEU A 237 1.73 0.46 11.82
C LEU A 237 2.55 -0.43 10.86
N ALA A 238 3.89 -0.40 10.96
CA ALA A 238 4.80 -1.27 10.21
C ALA A 238 4.86 -2.72 10.75
N GLY A 239 4.00 -3.08 11.70
CA GLY A 239 3.88 -4.46 12.21
C GLY A 239 4.99 -4.85 13.19
N ARG A 240 5.71 -3.88 13.78
CA ARG A 240 6.76 -4.15 14.77
C ARG A 240 6.20 -4.04 16.19
N ALA A 241 6.43 -5.04 17.02
CA ALA A 241 6.16 -4.97 18.45
C ALA A 241 7.21 -4.10 19.16
N VAL A 242 6.76 -3.07 19.88
CA VAL A 242 7.67 -2.08 20.52
C VAL A 242 7.57 -2.02 22.05
N ASP A 243 6.46 -2.47 22.61
CA ASP A 243 6.17 -2.43 24.05
C ASP A 243 5.33 -3.64 24.44
N GLY A 244 5.70 -4.37 25.49
CA GLY A 244 5.06 -5.61 25.94
C GLY A 244 5.82 -6.92 25.64
N PRO A 245 5.25 -8.08 25.99
CA PRO A 245 5.95 -9.38 25.95
C PRO A 245 6.47 -9.82 24.59
N LEU A 246 5.88 -9.36 23.49
CA LEU A 246 6.30 -9.71 22.13
C LEU A 246 7.26 -8.68 21.52
N LYS A 247 7.79 -7.72 22.30
CA LYS A 247 8.72 -6.69 21.82
C LYS A 247 9.85 -7.28 20.97
N GLY A 248 10.09 -6.64 19.81
CA GLY A 248 11.09 -7.06 18.84
C GLY A 248 10.58 -8.03 17.77
N GLN A 249 9.40 -8.63 17.96
CA GLN A 249 8.74 -9.44 16.93
C GLN A 249 8.15 -8.57 15.81
N GLU A 250 7.96 -9.18 14.65
CA GLU A 250 7.39 -8.57 13.45
C GLU A 250 6.21 -9.40 12.95
N LEU A 251 5.16 -8.72 12.50
CA LEU A 251 4.04 -9.36 11.82
C LEU A 251 4.40 -9.67 10.37
N GLN A 252 3.93 -10.81 9.88
CA GLN A 252 4.08 -11.18 8.47
C GLN A 252 3.07 -10.40 7.63
N TRP A 253 3.57 -9.59 6.70
CA TRP A 253 2.74 -8.80 5.79
C TRP A 253 1.89 -9.69 4.87
N VAL A 254 0.63 -9.30 4.72
CA VAL A 254 -0.29 -9.88 3.75
C VAL A 254 -0.33 -8.95 2.54
N ARG A 255 -0.26 -9.51 1.34
CA ARG A 255 -0.25 -8.72 0.10
C ARG A 255 -1.44 -7.76 0.06
N SER A 256 -1.14 -6.48 0.21
CA SER A 256 -2.17 -5.43 0.27
C SER A 256 -1.73 -4.15 -0.42
N ILE A 257 -2.68 -3.37 -0.92
CA ILE A 257 -2.44 -2.05 -1.50
C ILE A 257 -3.62 -1.11 -1.27
N GLN A 258 -3.35 0.12 -0.87
CA GLN A 258 -4.38 1.17 -0.82
C GLN A 258 -4.59 1.74 -2.21
N CYS A 259 -5.85 1.84 -2.63
CA CYS A 259 -6.23 2.40 -3.93
C CYS A 259 -7.68 2.89 -3.90
N ARG A 260 -8.12 3.52 -4.99
CA ARG A 260 -9.52 3.86 -5.23
C ARG A 260 -10.29 2.61 -5.63
N TRP A 261 -11.54 2.52 -5.17
CA TRP A 261 -12.42 1.38 -5.43
C TRP A 261 -12.56 1.07 -6.93
N TYR A 262 -12.71 2.08 -7.78
CA TYR A 262 -12.85 1.86 -9.22
C TYR A 262 -11.64 1.09 -9.80
N ALA A 263 -10.41 1.41 -9.33
CA ALA A 263 -9.19 0.77 -9.79
C ALA A 263 -9.09 -0.67 -9.28
N TRP A 264 -9.40 -0.89 -8.01
CA TRP A 264 -9.42 -2.23 -7.42
C TRP A 264 -10.43 -3.15 -8.10
N ALA A 265 -11.68 -2.69 -8.23
CA ALA A 265 -12.77 -3.47 -8.81
C ALA A 265 -12.60 -3.70 -10.33
N ALA A 266 -11.84 -2.84 -11.02
CA ALA A 266 -11.48 -3.08 -12.41
C ALA A 266 -10.58 -4.32 -12.56
N GLU A 267 -9.60 -4.48 -11.68
CA GLU A 267 -8.64 -5.60 -11.71
C GLU A 267 -9.21 -6.86 -11.03
N TYR A 268 -10.04 -6.69 -10.00
CA TYR A 268 -10.62 -7.79 -9.22
C TYR A 268 -12.15 -7.67 -9.13
N PRO A 269 -12.89 -7.89 -10.23
CA PRO A 269 -14.35 -7.70 -10.25
C PRO A 269 -15.11 -8.64 -9.30
N ALA A 270 -14.55 -9.84 -9.04
CA ALA A 270 -15.12 -10.82 -8.12
C ALA A 270 -14.70 -10.61 -6.64
N THR A 271 -13.94 -9.56 -6.35
CA THR A 271 -13.47 -9.26 -4.98
C THR A 271 -14.63 -9.19 -4.00
N GLU A 272 -14.45 -9.71 -2.80
CA GLU A 272 -15.38 -9.49 -1.69
C GLU A 272 -15.21 -8.07 -1.13
N VAL A 273 -16.27 -7.51 -0.57
CA VAL A 273 -16.18 -6.25 0.17
C VAL A 273 -16.37 -6.57 1.64
N TYR A 274 -15.44 -6.13 2.48
CA TYR A 274 -15.55 -6.31 3.92
C TYR A 274 -16.78 -5.58 4.44
N THR A 275 -17.62 -6.33 5.14
CA THR A 275 -18.72 -5.81 5.94
C THR A 275 -18.43 -6.16 7.39
N GLN A 276 -18.48 -5.16 8.27
CA GLN A 276 -18.32 -5.44 9.70
C GLN A 276 -19.41 -6.43 10.15
N PRO A 277 -19.06 -7.51 10.87
CA PRO A 277 -20.05 -8.43 11.40
C PRO A 277 -21.06 -7.66 12.25
N LEU A 278 -22.36 -7.93 12.06
CA LEU A 278 -23.39 -7.42 12.96
C LEU A 278 -23.07 -7.93 14.37
N LYS A 279 -23.02 -6.99 15.33
CA LYS A 279 -22.81 -7.29 16.75
C LYS A 279 -23.94 -8.14 17.32
#